data_AF-K6V0B8-F1
#
_entry.id   AF-K6V0B8-F1
#
_cell.length_a   1.000
_cell.length_b   1.000
_cell.length_c   1.000
_cell.angle_alpha   90.00
_cell.angle_beta   90.00
_cell.angle_gamma   90.00
#
_symmetry.space_group_name_H-M   'P 1'
#
loop_
_entity.id
_entity.type
_entity.pdbx_description
1 polymer ?
#
loop_
_entity_poly.entity_id
_entity_poly.type
_entity_poly.pdbx_seq_one_letter_code
_entity_poly.pdbx_strand_id
1 'polypeptide(L)'
;MFLPSKIVYKEIEMDHSDLSNYDEKCNIKFNPKNKEGVKEICKKSLRFIEKSQLWNTRNTSYDVCLQVNYWIYGKLASILGSDDTDNIEITFGSFQLVGKNKMNTRAQRTYNERCYPNFNIFKEKDWEKGKQLYEYYVNYSYLFSMAQIYADKCEFYEKINEIIPIYKYFESECSHGGGNCPDYYIKYKHLNPEKDLSKLKCYKQFQNERSLETEALAKVDSSNLPLVSQAGGGGHGLSEHLADPQK
;
A
#
# COMPACT_ATOMS: atom_id res chain seq x y z
N MET A 1 -17.77 -6.49 -3.06
CA MET A 1 -16.75 -7.40 -2.48
C MET A 1 -16.51 -7.04 -1.03
N PHE A 2 -16.52 -8.03 -0.13
CA PHE A 2 -16.42 -7.86 1.32
C PHE A 2 -14.97 -8.05 1.80
N LEU A 3 -14.16 -6.98 1.71
CA LEU A 3 -12.75 -7.04 2.12
C LEU A 3 -12.60 -6.69 3.61
N PRO A 4 -11.93 -7.52 4.43
CA PRO A 4 -11.65 -7.22 5.84
C PRO A 4 -11.12 -5.81 6.11
N SER A 5 -10.18 -5.32 5.30
CA SER A 5 -9.63 -3.96 5.44
C SER A 5 -10.69 -2.88 5.27
N LYS A 6 -11.61 -3.07 4.31
CA LYS A 6 -12.73 -2.14 4.05
C LYS A 6 -13.79 -2.17 5.15
N ILE A 7 -13.98 -3.31 5.82
CA ILE A 7 -14.90 -3.40 6.97
C ILE A 7 -14.39 -2.54 8.11
N VAL A 8 -13.09 -2.64 8.42
CA VAL A 8 -12.44 -1.81 9.46
C VAL A 8 -12.67 -0.33 9.15
N TYR A 9 -12.38 0.11 7.92
CA TYR A 9 -12.54 1.52 7.54
C TYR A 9 -13.99 1.98 7.57
N LYS A 10 -14.93 1.15 7.07
CA LYS A 10 -16.35 1.45 7.13
C LYS A 10 -16.81 1.63 8.58
N GLU A 11 -16.36 0.78 9.50
CA GLU A 11 -16.73 0.89 10.91
C GLU A 11 -16.12 2.13 11.58
N ILE A 12 -14.89 2.52 11.25
CA ILE A 12 -14.32 3.78 11.73
C ILE A 12 -15.10 4.98 11.19
N GLU A 13 -15.50 4.93 9.92
CA GLU A 13 -16.18 6.04 9.23
C GLU A 13 -17.64 6.21 9.63
N MET A 14 -18.27 5.22 10.26
CA MET A 14 -19.65 5.29 10.70
C MET A 14 -19.90 6.44 11.68
N ASP A 15 -20.94 7.22 11.40
CA ASP A 15 -21.42 8.24 12.32
C ASP A 15 -22.25 7.58 13.41
N HIS A 16 -21.83 7.78 14.65
CA HIS A 16 -22.52 7.24 15.81
C HIS A 16 -23.02 8.36 16.71
N SER A 17 -24.19 8.16 17.30
CA SER A 17 -24.84 9.16 18.16
C SER A 17 -24.02 9.55 19.39
N ASP A 18 -23.09 8.68 19.81
CA ASP A 18 -22.23 8.87 20.96
C ASP A 18 -20.84 9.47 20.63
N LEU A 19 -20.62 9.95 19.39
CA LEU A 19 -19.37 10.60 18.98
C LEU A 19 -19.07 11.88 19.78
N SER A 20 -20.10 12.60 20.25
CA SER A 20 -19.92 13.82 21.05
C SER A 20 -19.23 13.56 22.40
N ASN A 21 -19.27 12.34 22.92
CA ASN A 21 -18.56 11.94 24.15
C ASN A 21 -17.02 12.05 24.04
N TYR A 22 -16.51 12.27 22.84
CA TYR A 22 -15.09 12.42 22.54
C TYR A 22 -14.69 13.88 22.26
N ASP A 23 -15.63 14.82 22.25
CA ASP A 23 -15.38 16.22 21.86
C ASP A 23 -14.32 16.89 22.75
N GLU A 24 -14.42 16.72 24.07
CA GLU A 24 -13.46 17.29 25.03
C GLU A 24 -12.07 16.69 24.85
N LYS A 25 -11.99 15.36 24.71
CA LYS A 25 -10.71 14.64 24.51
C LYS A 25 -10.03 15.06 23.21
N CYS A 26 -10.80 15.33 22.17
CA CYS A 26 -10.33 15.72 20.86
C CYS A 26 -10.23 17.25 20.65
N ASN A 27 -10.37 18.06 21.69
CA ASN A 27 -10.16 19.51 21.62
C ASN A 27 -8.66 19.87 21.64
N ILE A 28 -7.91 19.32 20.69
CA ILE A 28 -6.47 19.52 20.55
C ILE A 28 -6.21 20.86 19.85
N LYS A 29 -5.19 21.59 20.30
CA LYS A 29 -4.73 22.83 19.64
C LYS A 29 -3.86 22.46 18.43
N PHE A 30 -4.32 22.81 17.23
CA PHE A 30 -3.62 22.57 15.95
C PHE A 30 -3.22 23.88 15.26
N ASN A 31 -2.32 23.77 14.28
CA ASN A 31 -2.06 24.78 13.26
C ASN A 31 -3.42 25.17 12.60
N PRO A 32 -3.66 26.42 12.14
CA PRO A 32 -5.00 26.92 11.88
C PRO A 32 -5.72 26.30 10.66
N LYS A 33 -5.10 25.38 9.93
CA LYS A 33 -5.76 24.65 8.83
C LYS A 33 -6.57 23.47 9.38
N ASN A 34 -7.87 23.44 9.03
CA ASN A 34 -8.74 22.26 9.08
C ASN A 34 -8.96 21.59 10.46
N LYS A 35 -9.08 22.39 11.52
CA LYS A 35 -9.34 21.94 12.90
C LYS A 35 -10.53 20.97 13.02
N GLU A 36 -11.64 21.22 12.34
CA GLU A 36 -12.85 20.40 12.47
C GLU A 36 -12.67 19.01 11.86
N GLY A 37 -12.05 18.91 10.68
CA GLY A 37 -11.78 17.62 10.04
C GLY A 37 -10.84 16.75 10.87
N VAL A 38 -9.79 17.34 11.45
CA VAL A 38 -8.87 16.63 12.35
C VAL A 38 -9.57 16.18 13.64
N LYS A 39 -10.43 17.04 14.21
CA LYS A 39 -11.23 16.71 15.40
C LYS A 39 -12.14 15.51 15.12
N GLU A 40 -12.76 15.45 13.94
CA GLU A 40 -13.62 14.34 13.55
C GLU A 40 -12.85 13.02 13.39
N ILE A 41 -11.65 13.06 12.79
CA ILE A 41 -10.75 11.88 12.73
C ILE A 41 -10.41 11.40 14.13
N CYS A 42 -10.06 12.30 15.05
CA CYS A 42 -9.79 11.97 16.45
C CYS A 42 -10.99 11.28 17.10
N LYS A 43 -12.20 11.85 16.99
CA LYS A 43 -13.41 11.29 17.62
C LYS A 43 -13.71 9.89 17.09
N LYS A 44 -13.68 9.71 15.77
CA LYS A 44 -13.95 8.43 15.11
C LYS A 44 -12.94 7.35 15.49
N SER A 45 -11.65 7.69 15.46
CA SER A 45 -10.58 6.76 15.86
C SER A 45 -10.66 6.35 17.33
N LEU A 46 -10.82 7.29 18.27
CA LEU A 46 -10.95 6.95 19.71
C LEU A 46 -12.18 6.08 19.95
N ARG A 47 -13.32 6.42 19.35
CA ARG A 47 -14.53 5.62 19.48
C ARG A 47 -14.35 4.20 18.96
N PHE A 48 -13.74 4.05 17.78
CA PHE A 48 -13.43 2.74 17.23
C PHE A 48 -12.51 1.94 18.17
N ILE A 49 -11.44 2.56 18.66
CA ILE A 49 -10.51 1.92 19.60
C ILE A 49 -11.23 1.48 20.88
N GLU A 50 -12.15 2.29 21.41
CA GLU A 50 -12.84 1.99 22.66
C GLU A 50 -13.93 0.92 22.50
N LYS A 51 -14.79 1.06 21.48
CA LYS A 51 -16.09 0.38 21.42
C LYS A 51 -16.25 -0.66 20.31
N SER A 52 -15.35 -0.68 19.32
CA SER A 52 -15.48 -1.62 18.19
C SER A 52 -15.48 -3.08 18.68
N GLN A 53 -16.33 -3.90 18.07
CA GLN A 53 -16.34 -5.34 18.33
C GLN A 53 -15.22 -6.06 17.57
N LEU A 54 -14.59 -5.43 16.58
CA LEU A 54 -13.49 -6.03 15.83
C LEU A 54 -12.28 -6.34 16.70
N TRP A 55 -12.13 -5.65 17.83
CA TRP A 55 -11.10 -5.97 18.84
C TRP A 55 -11.34 -7.29 19.58
N ASN A 56 -12.58 -7.77 19.62
CA ASN A 56 -12.97 -8.99 20.31
C ASN A 56 -13.00 -10.20 19.37
N THR A 57 -12.74 -10.00 18.09
CA THR A 57 -12.60 -11.08 17.12
C THR A 57 -11.37 -11.90 17.48
N ARG A 58 -11.59 -13.05 18.12
CA ARG A 58 -10.51 -13.98 18.47
C ARG A 58 -9.76 -14.35 17.19
N ASN A 59 -8.43 -14.33 17.25
CA ASN A 59 -7.55 -14.79 16.18
C ASN A 59 -7.67 -14.01 14.86
N THR A 60 -7.85 -12.68 14.88
CA THR A 60 -7.58 -11.91 13.65
C THR A 60 -6.13 -12.15 13.23
N SER A 61 -5.91 -12.57 11.99
CA SER A 61 -4.57 -12.87 11.45
C SER A 61 -3.71 -11.62 11.25
N TYR A 62 -4.27 -10.44 11.50
CA TYR A 62 -3.67 -9.13 11.28
C TYR A 62 -3.84 -8.22 12.50
N ASP A 63 -3.07 -7.13 12.49
CA ASP A 63 -3.04 -6.12 13.56
C ASP A 63 -4.07 -5.01 13.28
N VAL A 64 -5.21 -5.08 13.98
CA VAL A 64 -6.28 -4.09 13.84
C VAL A 64 -5.78 -2.67 14.13
N CYS A 65 -4.84 -2.49 15.06
CA CYS A 65 -4.31 -1.19 15.38
C CYS A 65 -3.49 -0.60 14.22
N LEU A 66 -2.64 -1.38 13.58
CA LEU A 66 -1.89 -0.91 12.41
C LEU A 66 -2.83 -0.47 11.26
N GLN A 67 -3.95 -1.19 11.07
CA GLN A 67 -4.99 -0.76 10.12
C GLN A 67 -5.60 0.60 10.47
N VAL A 68 -5.87 0.85 11.76
CA VAL A 68 -6.34 2.16 12.26
C VAL A 68 -5.29 3.25 12.04
N ASN A 69 -4.01 2.96 12.28
CA ASN A 69 -2.92 3.92 12.06
C ASN A 69 -2.86 4.36 10.58
N TYR A 70 -2.90 3.43 9.62
CA TYR A 70 -2.96 3.76 8.20
C TYR A 70 -4.23 4.53 7.80
N TRP A 71 -5.36 4.28 8.46
CA TRP A 71 -6.58 5.07 8.25
C TRP A 71 -6.40 6.52 8.71
N ILE A 72 -5.91 6.72 9.94
CA ILE A 72 -5.68 8.06 10.51
C ILE A 72 -4.71 8.82 9.60
N TYR A 73 -3.57 8.22 9.27
CA TYR A 73 -2.58 8.83 8.39
C TYR A 73 -3.21 9.26 7.06
N GLY A 74 -3.90 8.35 6.36
CA GLY A 74 -4.48 8.65 5.06
C GLY A 74 -5.54 9.76 5.10
N LYS A 75 -6.31 9.85 6.19
CA LYS A 75 -7.27 10.95 6.39
C LYS A 75 -6.56 12.27 6.68
N LEU A 76 -5.51 12.27 7.52
CA LEU A 76 -4.71 13.47 7.76
C LEU A 76 -4.04 13.96 6.46
N ALA A 77 -3.43 13.06 5.69
CA ALA A 77 -2.85 13.39 4.38
C ALA A 77 -3.89 13.99 3.42
N SER A 78 -5.11 13.47 3.39
CA SER A 78 -6.19 14.02 2.55
C SER A 78 -6.63 15.43 2.95
N ILE A 79 -6.46 15.81 4.21
CA ILE A 79 -6.90 17.11 4.77
C ILE A 79 -5.78 18.15 4.74
N LEU A 80 -4.55 17.73 5.03
CA LEU A 80 -3.39 18.61 5.15
C LEU A 80 -2.60 18.72 3.83
N GLY A 81 -2.75 17.73 2.94
CA GLY A 81 -1.94 17.53 1.74
C GLY A 81 -0.88 16.46 1.99
N SER A 82 -0.77 15.48 1.10
CA SER A 82 0.17 14.35 1.23
C SER A 82 1.62 14.77 1.36
N ASP A 83 1.97 15.91 0.76
CA ASP A 83 3.33 16.44 0.73
C ASP A 83 3.70 17.19 2.03
N ASP A 84 2.72 17.49 2.89
CA ASP A 84 2.90 18.19 4.16
C ASP A 84 3.19 17.19 5.30
N THR A 85 4.22 16.36 5.10
CA THR A 85 4.57 15.25 6.01
C THR A 85 4.81 15.71 7.43
N ASP A 86 5.44 16.88 7.62
CA ASP A 86 5.75 17.43 8.93
C ASP A 86 4.47 17.78 9.72
N ASN A 87 3.51 18.46 9.09
CA ASN A 87 2.25 18.76 9.77
C ASN A 87 1.40 17.49 9.98
N ILE A 88 1.46 16.51 9.08
CA ILE A 88 0.80 15.21 9.29
C ILE A 88 1.42 14.51 10.51
N GLU A 89 2.74 14.43 10.61
CA GLU A 89 3.43 13.78 11.72
C GLU A 89 3.15 14.45 13.06
N ILE A 90 3.24 15.79 13.11
CA ILE A 90 2.90 16.57 14.32
C ILE A 90 1.44 16.33 14.72
N THR A 91 0.52 16.36 13.75
CA THR A 91 -0.91 16.16 14.00
C THR A 91 -1.19 14.75 14.50
N PHE A 92 -0.61 13.75 13.86
CA PHE A 92 -0.70 12.35 14.28
C PHE A 92 -0.12 12.15 15.69
N GLY A 93 1.02 12.76 15.99
CA GLY A 93 1.65 12.69 17.31
C GLY A 93 0.82 13.32 18.42
N SER A 94 0.01 14.33 18.11
CA SER A 94 -0.95 14.87 19.08
C SER A 94 -2.00 13.83 19.53
N PHE A 95 -2.37 12.87 18.69
CA PHE A 95 -3.32 11.81 19.06
C PHE A 95 -2.72 10.87 20.10
N GLN A 96 -1.39 10.73 20.15
CA GLN A 96 -0.71 10.01 21.23
C GLN A 96 -0.96 10.68 22.59
N LEU A 97 -1.02 12.01 22.66
CA LEU A 97 -1.31 12.73 23.90
C LEU A 97 -2.73 12.43 24.37
N VAL A 98 -3.70 12.49 23.45
CA VAL A 98 -5.09 12.14 23.75
C VAL A 98 -5.23 10.67 24.12
N GLY A 99 -4.41 9.81 23.51
CA GLY A 99 -4.44 8.38 23.77
C GLY A 99 -3.95 7.97 25.16
N LYS A 100 -3.34 8.88 25.93
CA LYS A 100 -3.00 8.67 27.36
C LYS A 100 -4.23 8.65 28.27
N ASN A 101 -5.37 9.17 27.80
CA ASN A 101 -6.62 9.12 28.56
C ASN A 101 -7.10 7.66 28.73
N LYS A 102 -7.69 7.35 29.88
CA LYS A 102 -8.32 6.04 30.11
C LYS A 102 -9.62 5.92 29.31
N MET A 103 -9.82 4.75 28.70
CA MET A 103 -11.09 4.38 28.10
C MET A 103 -12.11 4.04 29.19
N ASN A 104 -13.40 4.30 28.93
CA ASN A 104 -14.49 3.92 29.81
C ASN A 104 -14.86 2.44 29.63
N THR A 105 -13.89 1.55 29.88
CA THR A 105 -14.05 0.09 29.78
C THR A 105 -13.73 -0.56 31.12
N ARG A 106 -14.20 -1.78 31.35
CA ARG A 106 -13.90 -2.53 32.59
C ARG A 106 -12.40 -2.71 32.84
N ALA A 107 -11.61 -2.85 31.77
CA ALA A 107 -10.16 -3.01 31.85
C ALA A 107 -9.42 -1.71 32.20
N GLN A 108 -10.08 -0.55 32.12
CA GLN A 108 -9.51 0.78 32.45
C GLN A 108 -8.18 1.10 31.76
N ARG A 109 -7.95 0.48 30.58
CA ARG A 109 -6.78 0.73 29.73
C ARG A 109 -6.88 2.09 29.06
N THR A 110 -5.74 2.68 28.78
CA THR A 110 -5.61 3.86 27.93
C THR A 110 -5.81 3.49 26.46
N TYR A 111 -6.14 4.47 25.61
CA TYR A 111 -6.27 4.19 24.18
C TYR A 111 -4.93 3.72 23.58
N ASN A 112 -3.80 4.30 24.01
CA ASN A 112 -2.47 3.92 23.51
C ASN A 112 -2.07 2.48 23.92
N GLU A 113 -2.52 2.00 25.08
CA GLU A 113 -2.31 0.60 25.49
C GLU A 113 -3.10 -0.39 24.62
N ARG A 114 -4.23 0.05 24.03
CA ARG A 114 -5.03 -0.79 23.13
C ARG A 114 -4.60 -0.66 21.68
N CYS A 115 -4.25 0.55 21.25
CA CYS A 115 -3.74 0.82 19.93
C CYS A 115 -2.63 1.86 19.99
N TYR A 116 -1.39 1.40 19.84
CA TYR A 116 -0.22 2.25 19.87
C TYR A 116 -0.04 3.00 18.54
N PRO A 117 0.20 4.32 18.55
CA PRO A 117 0.52 5.08 17.36
C PRO A 117 1.79 4.56 16.66
N ASN A 118 1.69 4.20 15.39
CA ASN A 118 2.82 3.69 14.61
C ASN A 118 3.47 4.81 13.79
N PHE A 119 4.56 5.38 14.32
CA PHE A 119 5.34 6.41 13.66
C PHE A 119 6.32 5.87 12.60
N ASN A 120 6.49 4.56 12.47
CA ASN A 120 7.33 4.01 11.40
C ASN A 120 6.73 4.27 10.01
N ILE A 121 5.42 4.55 9.91
CA ILE A 121 4.75 4.95 8.66
C ILE A 121 5.43 6.19 8.04
N PHE A 122 5.94 7.13 8.85
CA PHE A 122 6.63 8.33 8.36
C PHE A 122 8.06 8.08 7.87
N LYS A 123 8.64 6.92 8.21
CA LYS A 123 9.96 6.49 7.72
C LYS A 123 9.87 5.77 6.37
N GLU A 124 8.67 5.34 5.98
CA GLU A 124 8.41 4.69 4.70
C GLU A 124 8.38 5.74 3.60
N LYS A 125 9.30 5.63 2.63
CA LYS A 125 9.36 6.55 1.48
C LYS A 125 8.06 6.57 0.67
N ASP A 126 7.42 5.41 0.54
CA ASP A 126 6.16 5.20 -0.19
C ASP A 126 5.09 4.59 0.74
N TRP A 127 4.65 5.33 1.76
CA TRP A 127 3.68 4.83 2.75
C TRP A 127 2.37 4.34 2.10
N GLU A 128 1.93 4.88 0.94
CA GLU A 128 0.74 4.36 0.24
C GLU A 128 0.95 2.92 -0.24
N LYS A 129 2.15 2.59 -0.72
CA LYS A 129 2.50 1.20 -1.08
C LYS A 129 2.52 0.34 0.17
N GLY A 130 3.06 0.86 1.28
CA GLY A 130 3.07 0.18 2.57
C GLY A 130 1.67 -0.17 3.05
N LYS A 131 0.76 0.81 3.00
CA LYS A 131 -0.67 0.64 3.25
C LYS A 131 -1.29 -0.41 2.35
N GLN A 132 -1.10 -0.34 1.03
CA GLN A 132 -1.68 -1.30 0.09
C GLN A 132 -1.21 -2.73 0.36
N LEU A 133 0.08 -2.90 0.64
CA LEU A 133 0.64 -4.20 1.00
C LEU A 133 0.08 -4.71 2.33
N TYR A 134 -0.04 -3.83 3.33
CA TYR A 134 -0.61 -4.20 4.61
C TYR A 134 -2.09 -4.60 4.49
N GLU A 135 -2.87 -3.86 3.72
CA GLU A 135 -4.26 -4.19 3.40
C GLU A 135 -4.40 -5.52 2.67
N TYR A 136 -3.44 -5.87 1.80
CA TYR A 136 -3.39 -7.20 1.22
C TYR A 136 -3.23 -8.28 2.30
N TYR A 137 -2.32 -8.12 3.26
CA TYR A 137 -2.17 -9.09 4.36
C TYR A 137 -3.44 -9.22 5.20
N VAL A 138 -4.11 -8.10 5.46
CA VAL A 138 -5.41 -8.06 6.15
C VAL A 138 -6.47 -8.82 5.36
N ASN A 139 -6.46 -8.72 4.03
CA ASN A 139 -7.43 -9.34 3.14
C ASN A 139 -7.06 -10.75 2.68
N TYR A 140 -5.83 -11.20 2.94
CA TYR A 140 -5.23 -12.38 2.32
C TYR A 140 -6.08 -13.64 2.45
N SER A 141 -6.46 -14.00 3.68
CA SER A 141 -7.22 -15.23 3.93
C SER A 141 -8.55 -15.25 3.18
N TYR A 142 -9.24 -14.11 3.12
CA TYR A 142 -10.47 -13.95 2.38
C TYR A 142 -10.22 -14.04 0.86
N LEU A 143 -9.27 -13.26 0.33
CA LEU A 143 -8.96 -13.25 -1.10
C LEU A 143 -8.57 -14.64 -1.61
N PHE A 144 -7.66 -15.31 -0.89
CA PHE A 144 -7.17 -16.63 -1.28
C PHE A 144 -8.29 -17.68 -1.25
N SER A 145 -9.09 -17.73 -0.18
CA SER A 145 -10.22 -18.67 -0.08
C SER A 145 -11.26 -18.43 -1.17
N MET A 146 -11.58 -17.18 -1.45
CA MET A 146 -12.55 -16.84 -2.49
C MET A 146 -12.02 -17.13 -3.90
N ALA A 147 -10.71 -16.98 -4.13
CA ALA A 147 -10.08 -17.38 -5.39
C ALA A 147 -10.11 -18.90 -5.61
N GLN A 148 -10.09 -19.70 -4.55
CA GLN A 148 -10.27 -21.15 -4.64
C GLN A 148 -11.72 -21.54 -4.91
N ILE A 149 -12.68 -20.91 -4.22
CA ILE A 149 -14.12 -21.22 -4.34
C ILE A 149 -14.68 -20.75 -5.69
N TYR A 150 -14.34 -19.52 -6.10
CA TYR A 150 -14.86 -18.88 -7.32
C TYR A 150 -13.82 -18.90 -8.45
N ALA A 151 -13.18 -20.06 -8.62
CA ALA A 151 -12.03 -20.25 -9.49
C ALA A 151 -12.31 -20.03 -10.99
N ASP A 152 -13.57 -20.03 -11.43
CA ASP A 152 -13.91 -19.87 -12.85
C ASP A 152 -13.96 -18.40 -13.30
N LYS A 153 -14.07 -17.45 -12.35
CA LYS A 153 -14.19 -16.01 -12.66
C LYS A 153 -12.89 -15.25 -12.54
N CYS A 154 -11.89 -15.81 -11.83
CA CYS A 154 -10.58 -15.20 -11.59
C CYS A 154 -10.54 -13.79 -10.96
N GLU A 155 -11.67 -13.16 -10.63
CA GLU A 155 -11.74 -11.81 -10.02
C GLU A 155 -10.87 -11.69 -8.75
N PHE A 156 -10.83 -12.71 -7.90
CA PHE A 156 -10.00 -12.69 -6.68
C PHE A 156 -8.52 -12.97 -6.98
N TYR A 157 -8.23 -13.74 -8.04
CA TYR A 157 -6.87 -13.95 -8.53
C TYR A 157 -6.27 -12.63 -9.02
N GLU A 158 -7.03 -11.87 -9.83
CA GLU A 158 -6.63 -10.56 -10.35
C GLU A 158 -6.21 -9.60 -9.22
N LYS A 159 -7.00 -9.55 -8.15
CA LYS A 159 -6.69 -8.69 -6.98
C LYS A 159 -5.43 -9.10 -6.23
N ILE A 160 -5.13 -10.39 -6.16
CA ILE A 160 -3.86 -10.85 -5.58
C ILE A 160 -2.71 -10.51 -6.54
N ASN A 161 -2.93 -10.65 -7.85
CA ASN A 161 -1.95 -10.32 -8.90
C ASN A 161 -1.58 -8.83 -8.94
N GLU A 162 -2.54 -7.93 -8.72
CA GLU A 162 -2.32 -6.48 -8.60
C GLU A 162 -1.31 -6.11 -7.48
N ILE A 163 -1.19 -6.95 -6.45
CA ILE A 163 -0.28 -6.69 -5.31
C ILE A 163 1.16 -7.12 -5.59
N ILE A 164 1.40 -8.00 -6.58
CA ILE A 164 2.76 -8.48 -6.91
C ILE A 164 3.79 -7.37 -7.09
N PRO A 165 3.57 -6.32 -7.92
CA PRO A 165 4.56 -5.26 -8.08
C PRO A 165 4.87 -4.52 -6.77
N ILE A 166 3.88 -4.36 -5.90
CA ILE A 166 4.04 -3.74 -4.57
C ILE A 166 4.85 -4.66 -3.66
N TYR A 167 4.54 -5.96 -3.64
CA TYR A 167 5.31 -6.94 -2.87
C TYR A 167 6.78 -6.99 -3.34
N LYS A 168 7.05 -6.98 -4.65
CA LYS A 168 8.41 -6.97 -5.22
C LYS A 168 9.19 -5.71 -4.86
N TYR A 169 8.51 -4.56 -4.80
CA TYR A 169 9.12 -3.32 -4.30
C TYR A 169 9.64 -3.51 -2.87
N PHE A 170 8.81 -3.99 -1.93
CA PHE A 170 9.25 -4.25 -0.56
C PHE A 170 10.27 -5.40 -0.45
N GLU A 171 10.18 -6.41 -1.32
CA GLU A 171 11.17 -7.48 -1.37
C GLU A 171 12.56 -6.94 -1.72
N SER A 172 12.66 -6.04 -2.70
CA SER A 172 13.91 -5.36 -3.05
C SER A 172 14.41 -4.46 -1.92
N GLU A 173 13.58 -3.54 -1.44
CA GLU A 173 13.93 -2.57 -0.39
C GLU A 173 14.40 -3.26 0.91
N CYS A 174 13.77 -4.36 1.29
CA CYS A 174 14.08 -5.10 2.50
C CYS A 174 15.24 -6.12 2.35
N SER A 175 15.70 -6.42 1.13
CA SER A 175 16.76 -7.44 0.92
C SER A 175 18.18 -6.90 1.12
N HIS A 176 18.39 -5.59 1.03
CA HIS A 176 19.73 -4.98 1.05
C HIS A 176 20.21 -4.54 2.44
N GLY A 177 19.69 -5.14 3.52
CA GLY A 177 20.04 -4.72 4.89
C GLY A 177 19.55 -3.31 5.23
N GLY A 178 18.59 -2.78 4.47
CA GLY A 178 17.98 -1.49 4.72
C GLY A 178 17.25 -1.49 6.07
N GLY A 179 17.73 -0.69 7.02
CA GLY A 179 17.17 -0.60 8.37
C GLY A 179 15.72 -0.09 8.46
N ASN A 180 15.09 0.24 7.33
CA ASN A 180 13.75 0.81 7.24
C ASN A 180 12.69 -0.19 6.74
N CYS A 181 12.99 -1.48 6.70
CA CYS A 181 12.00 -2.49 6.32
C CYS A 181 10.86 -2.54 7.37
N PRO A 182 9.58 -2.44 6.97
CA PRO A 182 8.49 -2.45 7.93
C PRO A 182 8.36 -3.80 8.65
N ASP A 183 8.17 -3.77 9.97
CA ASP A 183 8.04 -4.98 10.80
C ASP A 183 6.91 -5.91 10.30
N TYR A 184 5.81 -5.33 9.82
CA TYR A 184 4.69 -6.10 9.29
C TYR A 184 5.08 -6.85 8.01
N TYR A 185 5.94 -6.30 7.16
CA TYR A 185 6.41 -7.00 5.97
C TYR A 185 7.18 -8.25 6.39
N ILE A 186 8.11 -8.12 7.33
CA ILE A 186 8.90 -9.26 7.84
C ILE A 186 7.96 -10.32 8.42
N LYS A 187 7.00 -9.90 9.25
CA LYS A 187 6.02 -10.78 9.89
C LYS A 187 5.16 -11.56 8.88
N TYR A 188 4.70 -10.91 7.81
CA TYR A 188 3.78 -11.51 6.84
C TYR A 188 4.45 -11.94 5.52
N LYS A 189 5.79 -11.90 5.44
CA LYS A 189 6.58 -12.28 4.24
C LYS A 189 6.25 -13.66 3.67
N HIS A 190 5.78 -14.58 4.53
CA HIS A 190 5.36 -15.91 4.12
C HIS A 190 4.09 -15.91 3.24
N LEU A 191 3.28 -14.84 3.27
CA LEU A 191 2.07 -14.64 2.45
C LEU A 191 2.42 -14.05 1.08
N ASN A 192 3.31 -14.70 0.36
CA ASN A 192 3.84 -14.20 -0.90
C ASN A 192 2.79 -14.35 -2.04
N PRO A 193 2.31 -13.24 -2.64
CA PRO A 193 1.25 -13.29 -3.65
C PRO A 193 1.65 -14.11 -4.88
N GLU A 194 2.89 -14.01 -5.36
CA GLU A 194 3.36 -14.71 -6.56
C GLU A 194 3.43 -16.24 -6.34
N LYS A 195 3.96 -16.68 -5.19
CA LYS A 195 4.01 -18.10 -4.83
C LYS A 195 2.61 -18.68 -4.65
N ASP A 196 1.70 -17.92 -4.06
CA ASP A 196 0.36 -18.40 -3.76
C ASP A 196 -0.55 -18.44 -4.97
N LEU A 197 -0.40 -17.50 -5.92
CA LEU A 197 -1.14 -17.54 -7.19
C LEU A 197 -0.88 -18.82 -7.97
N SER A 198 0.34 -19.37 -7.93
CA SER A 198 0.69 -20.63 -8.62
C SER A 198 -0.16 -21.83 -8.18
N LYS A 199 -0.80 -21.74 -7.00
CA LYS A 199 -1.65 -22.79 -6.43
C LYS A 199 -3.12 -22.67 -6.86
N LEU A 200 -3.50 -21.58 -7.53
CA LEU A 200 -4.89 -21.29 -7.92
C LEU A 200 -5.16 -21.72 -9.36
N LYS A 201 -6.38 -22.17 -9.64
CA LYS A 201 -6.80 -22.67 -10.97
C LYS A 201 -6.55 -21.67 -12.11
N CYS A 202 -6.77 -20.38 -11.83
CA CYS A 202 -6.59 -19.27 -12.76
C CYS A 202 -5.14 -19.04 -13.21
N TYR A 203 -4.14 -19.61 -12.52
CA TYR A 203 -2.73 -19.38 -12.84
C TYR A 203 -2.39 -19.68 -14.30
N LYS A 204 -2.89 -20.80 -14.84
CA LYS A 204 -2.62 -21.21 -16.23
C LYS A 204 -3.19 -20.21 -17.25
N GLN A 205 -4.36 -19.65 -16.97
CA GLN A 205 -4.98 -18.67 -17.85
C GLN A 205 -4.11 -17.41 -17.94
N PHE A 206 -3.72 -16.85 -16.80
CA PHE A 206 -2.91 -15.64 -16.74
C PHE A 206 -1.46 -15.83 -17.22
N GLN A 207 -0.90 -17.05 -17.08
CA GLN A 207 0.38 -17.38 -17.71
C GLN A 207 0.31 -17.28 -19.22
N ASN A 208 -0.72 -17.89 -19.83
CA ASN A 208 -0.90 -17.85 -21.28
C ASN A 208 -1.13 -16.42 -21.79
N GLU A 209 -1.96 -15.63 -21.10
CA GLU A 209 -2.20 -14.22 -21.44
C GLU A 209 -0.90 -13.41 -21.39
N ARG A 210 -0.10 -13.56 -20.33
CA ARG A 210 1.20 -12.86 -20.19
C ARG A 210 2.21 -13.27 -21.27
N SER A 211 2.24 -14.55 -21.64
CA SER A 211 3.08 -15.05 -22.74
C SER A 211 2.66 -14.42 -24.08
N LEU A 212 1.35 -14.38 -24.38
CA LEU A 212 0.82 -13.75 -25.59
C LEU A 212 1.12 -12.24 -25.65
N GLU A 213 0.98 -11.53 -24.53
CA GLU A 213 1.35 -10.11 -24.43
C GLU A 213 2.84 -9.88 -24.66
N THR A 214 3.70 -10.73 -24.07
CA THR A 214 5.16 -10.64 -24.24
C THR A 214 5.55 -10.88 -25.72
N GLU A 215 4.93 -11.88 -26.36
CA GLU A 215 5.13 -12.13 -27.79
C GLU A 215 4.65 -10.97 -28.67
N ALA A 216 3.52 -10.34 -28.32
CA ALA A 216 3.00 -9.18 -29.03
C ALA A 216 3.94 -7.97 -28.90
N LEU A 217 4.43 -7.69 -27.69
CA LEU A 217 5.39 -6.60 -27.43
C LEU A 217 6.71 -6.82 -28.18
N ALA A 218 7.24 -8.04 -28.21
CA ALA A 218 8.45 -8.37 -28.96
C ALA A 218 8.28 -8.16 -30.48
N LYS A 219 7.09 -8.46 -31.03
CA LYS A 219 6.79 -8.20 -32.45
C LYS A 219 6.69 -6.72 -32.78
N VAL A 220 6.13 -5.90 -31.87
CA VAL A 220 6.07 -4.45 -32.03
C VAL A 220 7.48 -3.85 -32.00
N ASP A 221 8.33 -4.29 -31.07
CA ASP A 221 9.70 -3.80 -30.95
C ASP A 221 10.57 -4.19 -32.15
N SER A 222 10.41 -5.42 -32.66
CA SER A 222 11.07 -5.87 -33.89
C SER A 222 10.60 -5.14 -35.15
N SER A 223 9.39 -4.57 -35.14
CA SER A 223 8.83 -3.81 -36.28
C SER A 223 9.27 -2.34 -36.30
N ASN A 224 9.84 -1.84 -35.18
CA ASN A 224 10.33 -0.48 -35.02
C ASN A 224 11.85 -0.35 -35.25
N LEU A 225 12.54 -1.43 -35.62
CA LEU A 225 13.95 -1.36 -36.03
C LEU A 225 14.06 -0.67 -37.40
N PRO A 226 14.86 0.40 -37.55
CA PRO A 226 15.11 1.00 -38.86
C PRO A 226 15.75 -0.05 -39.76
N LEU A 227 15.18 -0.26 -40.96
CA LEU A 227 15.84 -1.01 -42.02
C LEU A 227 17.17 -0.33 -42.33
N VAL A 228 18.28 -0.86 -41.82
CA VAL A 228 19.60 -0.54 -42.35
C VAL A 228 19.70 -1.29 -43.68
N SER A 229 19.35 -0.60 -44.76
CA SER A 229 19.56 -1.07 -46.11
C SER A 229 21.06 -1.16 -46.39
N GLN A 230 21.63 -2.37 -46.31
CA GLN A 230 22.89 -2.69 -46.98
C GLN A 230 22.63 -2.72 -48.49
N ALA A 231 23.20 -1.77 -49.22
CA ALA A 231 23.36 -1.86 -50.66
C ALA A 231 24.86 -2.02 -50.96
N GLY A 232 25.24 -3.23 -51.38
CA GLY A 232 26.47 -3.47 -52.11
C GLY A 232 26.27 -3.21 -53.60
N GLY A 233 27.30 -2.69 -54.26
CA GLY A 233 27.36 -2.55 -55.72
C GLY A 233 28.53 -1.66 -56.13
N GLY A 234 29.60 -2.26 -56.65
CA GLY A 234 30.85 -1.59 -57.03
C GLY A 234 30.90 -1.05 -58.47
N GLY A 235 32.02 -0.41 -58.82
CA GLY A 235 32.49 -0.29 -60.21
C GLY A 235 33.03 1.09 -60.65
N HIS A 236 34.35 1.26 -60.53
CA HIS A 236 35.33 1.89 -61.48
C HIS A 236 35.13 3.31 -62.09
N GLY A 237 36.19 4.14 -61.96
CA GLY A 237 36.51 5.28 -62.84
C GLY A 237 37.74 6.08 -62.37
N LEU A 238 38.88 5.95 -63.08
CA LEU A 238 40.18 6.61 -62.88
C LEU A 238 40.20 8.09 -63.32
N SER A 239 40.93 8.99 -62.64
CA SER A 239 42.30 9.41 -63.01
C SER A 239 42.82 10.65 -62.21
N GLU A 240 44.07 10.54 -61.76
CA GLU A 240 45.17 11.53 -61.63
C GLU A 240 44.97 12.93 -61.00
N HIS A 241 45.71 13.24 -59.92
CA HIS A 241 47.05 13.86 -60.03
C HIS A 241 47.79 13.94 -58.67
N LEU A 242 49.12 13.79 -58.72
CA LEU A 242 50.11 13.94 -57.65
C LEU A 242 50.37 15.42 -57.31
N ALA A 243 50.55 15.75 -56.03
CA ALA A 243 51.72 16.47 -55.49
C ALA A 243 51.56 16.79 -53.99
N ASP A 244 52.51 16.31 -53.19
CA ASP A 244 52.91 16.75 -51.83
C ASP A 244 53.58 18.17 -51.90
N PRO A 245 54.10 18.83 -50.83
CA PRO A 245 54.07 18.52 -49.39
C PRO A 245 53.83 19.71 -48.43
N GLN A 246 53.70 19.36 -47.15
CA GLN A 246 54.14 20.07 -45.93
C GLN A 246 54.26 21.62 -45.91
N LYS A 247 53.56 22.22 -44.93
CA LYS A 247 54.18 23.10 -43.94
C LYS A 247 53.43 23.05 -42.61
#